data_AF-A0A537M2P2-F1
#
_entry.id   AF-A0A537M2P2-F1
#
_cell.length_a   1.000
_cell.length_b   1.000
_cell.length_c   1.000
_cell.angle_alpha   90.00
_cell.angle_beta   90.00
_cell.angle_gamma   90.00
#
_symmetry.space_group_name_H-M   'P 1'
#
loop_
_entity.id
_entity.type
_entity.pdbx_description
1 polymer ?
#
loop_
_entity_poly.entity_id
_entity_poly.type
_entity_poly.pdbx_seq_one_letter_code
_entity_poly.pdbx_strand_id
1 'polypeptide(L)'
;MLRYVAGIVAALLLVSGGVFIWKSRAAAEDPIPAAPPSAGTAPPSAYTPRSHPLLTGAPTAPEKSREQQRFARADKDKDGKITLEELFQPRRKAFAKLDANGDGRLAFEEWASGTSEKFAKADGDR
;
A
#
# COMPACT_ATOMS: atom_id res chain seq x y z
N MET A 1 51.82 21.07 -30.40
CA MET A 1 51.21 19.78 -29.96
C MET A 1 50.89 19.75 -28.47
N LEU A 2 51.80 20.15 -27.56
CA LEU A 2 51.54 20.14 -26.10
C LEU A 2 50.27 20.87 -25.64
N ARG A 3 49.90 22.00 -26.28
CA ARG A 3 48.72 22.80 -25.91
C ARG A 3 47.39 22.06 -26.14
N TYR A 4 47.33 21.19 -27.16
CA TYR A 4 46.15 20.37 -27.43
C TYR A 4 46.06 19.18 -26.46
N VAL A 5 47.21 18.58 -26.11
CA VAL A 5 47.28 17.52 -25.10
C VAL A 5 46.82 18.05 -23.73
N ALA A 6 47.27 19.25 -23.35
CA ALA A 6 46.84 19.90 -22.11
C ALA A 6 45.32 20.18 -22.10
N GLY A 7 44.74 20.59 -23.23
CA GLY A 7 43.30 20.79 -23.36
C GLY A 7 42.49 19.50 -23.22
N ILE A 8 42.95 18.40 -23.81
CA ILE A 8 42.30 17.09 -23.71
C ILE A 8 42.34 16.58 -22.26
N VAL A 9 43.48 16.71 -21.59
CA VAL A 9 43.62 16.30 -20.18
C VAL A 9 42.69 17.13 -19.27
N ALA A 10 42.60 18.44 -19.48
CA ALA A 10 41.70 19.30 -18.72
C ALA A 10 40.21 18.92 -18.93
N ALA A 11 39.82 18.59 -20.17
CA ALA A 11 38.46 18.16 -20.47
C ALA A 11 38.12 16.82 -19.78
N LEU A 12 39.06 15.86 -19.80
CA LEU A 12 38.89 14.58 -19.11
C LEU A 12 38.78 14.75 -17.59
N LEU A 13 39.56 15.66 -16.99
CA LEU A 13 39.47 15.95 -15.56
C LEU A 13 38.13 16.59 -15.19
N LEU A 14 37.58 17.48 -16.01
CA LEU A 14 36.27 18.09 -15.77
C LEU A 14 35.14 17.07 -15.88
N VAL A 15 35.17 16.19 -16.89
CA VAL A 15 34.17 15.12 -17.04
C VAL A 15 34.27 14.14 -15.88
N SER A 16 35.48 13.71 -15.51
CA SER A 16 35.68 12.81 -14.37
C SER A 16 35.23 13.44 -13.05
N GLY A 17 35.53 14.72 -12.83
CA GLY A 17 35.09 15.46 -11.65
C GLY A 17 33.57 15.59 -11.57
N GLY A 18 32.92 15.88 -12.70
CA GLY A 18 31.46 15.92 -12.79
C GLY A 18 30.80 14.59 -12.46
N VAL A 19 31.31 13.48 -13.00
CA VAL A 19 30.82 12.13 -12.70
C VAL A 19 31.04 11.76 -11.23
N PHE A 20 32.17 12.15 -10.65
CA PHE A 20 32.46 11.91 -9.23
C PHE A 20 31.47 12.65 -8.31
N ILE A 21 31.19 13.93 -8.58
CA ILE A 21 30.22 14.73 -7.81
C ILE A 21 28.81 14.15 -7.94
N TRP A 22 28.41 13.76 -9.16
CA TRP A 22 27.11 13.15 -9.40
C TRP A 22 26.94 11.83 -8.64
N LYS A 23 27.96 10.96 -8.67
CA LYS A 23 27.94 9.68 -7.93
C LYS A 23 28.00 9.87 -6.41
N SER A 24 28.71 10.89 -5.93
CA SER A 24 28.82 11.18 -4.49
C SER A 24 27.50 11.64 -3.86
N ARG A 25 26.62 12.30 -4.62
CA ARG A 25 25.30 12.70 -4.10
C ARG A 25 24.30 11.55 -4.03
N ALA A 26 24.48 10.49 -4.83
CA ALA A 26 23.63 9.30 -4.79
C ALA A 26 23.93 8.37 -3.60
N ALA A 27 25.09 8.52 -2.95
CA ALA A 27 25.48 7.72 -1.79
C ALA A 27 24.96 8.26 -0.44
N ALA A 28 24.26 9.39 -0.44
CA ALA A 28 23.69 10.02 0.75
C ALA A 28 22.19 9.71 0.92
N GLU A 29 21.75 8.51 0.55
CA GLU A 29 20.49 7.97 1.06
C GLU A 29 20.76 7.50 2.50
N ASP A 30 20.27 8.28 3.47
CA ASP A 30 20.28 7.91 4.88
C ASP A 30 19.68 6.50 5.04
N PRO A 31 20.44 5.49 5.50
CA PRO A 31 19.87 4.19 5.76
C PRO A 31 18.86 4.36 6.91
N ILE A 32 17.58 4.12 6.62
CA ILE A 32 16.54 4.06 7.65
C ILE A 32 17.04 3.08 8.73
N PRO A 33 17.20 3.52 10.00
CA PRO A 33 17.65 2.63 11.04
C PRO A 33 16.68 1.44 11.12
N ALA A 34 17.22 0.23 11.21
CA ALA A 34 16.41 -0.97 11.38
C ALA A 34 15.46 -0.76 12.56
N ALA A 35 14.19 -1.16 12.39
CA ALA A 35 13.20 -1.09 13.46
C ALA A 35 13.78 -1.74 14.72
N PRO A 36 13.67 -1.10 15.90
CA PRO A 36 14.16 -1.71 17.14
C PRO A 36 13.57 -3.11 17.28
N PRO A 37 14.34 -4.12 17.73
CA PRO A 37 13.82 -5.46 17.94
C PRO A 37 12.58 -5.33 18.83
N SER A 38 11.44 -5.88 18.37
CA SER A 38 10.20 -5.88 19.13
C SER A 38 10.53 -6.37 20.54
N ALA A 39 10.52 -5.43 21.49
CA ALA A 39 10.82 -5.69 22.87
C ALA A 39 9.76 -6.64 23.39
N GLY A 40 10.14 -7.92 23.47
CA GLY A 40 9.40 -8.96 24.15
C GLY A 40 8.04 -9.27 23.53
N THR A 41 7.88 -10.53 23.14
CA THR A 41 6.75 -11.30 23.65
C THR A 41 6.56 -10.96 25.12
N ALA A 42 5.67 -10.01 25.42
CA ALA A 42 4.96 -10.06 26.68
C ALA A 42 4.27 -11.44 26.65
N PRO A 43 4.43 -12.27 27.69
CA PRO A 43 3.61 -13.48 27.80
C PRO A 43 2.15 -13.04 27.63
N PRO A 44 1.29 -13.84 26.99
CA PRO A 44 -0.12 -13.50 26.90
C PRO A 44 -0.58 -13.26 28.33
N SER A 45 -0.80 -11.99 28.69
CA SER A 45 -1.40 -11.63 29.97
C SER A 45 -2.63 -12.48 30.04
N ALA A 46 -2.60 -13.45 30.95
CA ALA A 46 -3.72 -14.31 31.20
C ALA A 46 -4.91 -13.37 31.39
N TYR A 47 -5.80 -13.38 30.40
CA TYR A 47 -7.12 -12.81 30.56
C TYR A 47 -7.76 -13.68 31.64
N THR A 48 -7.59 -13.30 32.91
CA THR A 48 -8.47 -13.79 33.97
C THR A 48 -9.79 -13.10 33.69
N PRO A 49 -10.81 -13.81 33.18
CA PRO A 49 -12.13 -13.23 33.15
C PRO A 49 -12.48 -13.03 34.61
N ARG A 50 -12.63 -11.78 35.03
CA ARG A 50 -13.28 -11.49 36.31
C ARG A 50 -14.68 -12.07 36.19
N SER A 51 -14.91 -13.22 36.80
CA SER A 51 -16.21 -13.88 36.84
C SER A 51 -17.18 -12.97 37.60
N HIS A 52 -17.91 -12.13 36.88
CA HIS A 52 -19.11 -11.50 37.39
C HIS A 52 -20.20 -12.60 37.48
N PRO A 53 -20.91 -12.74 38.61
CA PRO A 53 -21.86 -13.82 38.78
C PRO A 53 -23.04 -13.69 37.80
N LEU A 54 -23.15 -14.73 36.96
CA LEU A 54 -24.31 -15.26 36.24
C LEU A 54 -25.53 -14.32 36.07
N LEU A 55 -25.65 -13.73 34.88
CA LEU A 55 -26.96 -13.47 34.27
C LEU A 55 -27.17 -14.42 33.10
N THR A 56 -28.18 -15.26 33.27
CA THR A 56 -28.88 -16.07 32.28
C THR A 56 -29.20 -15.28 31.00
N GLY A 57 -28.66 -15.72 29.86
CA GLY A 57 -28.98 -15.21 28.54
C GLY A 57 -28.24 -16.02 27.47
N ALA A 58 -28.92 -16.39 26.39
CA ALA A 58 -28.39 -17.21 25.28
C ALA A 58 -27.02 -16.68 24.76
N PRO A 59 -26.16 -17.53 24.16
CA PRO A 59 -24.91 -17.06 23.57
C PRO A 59 -25.19 -16.14 22.38
N THR A 60 -25.34 -14.84 22.65
CA THR A 60 -25.29 -13.80 21.63
C THR A 60 -23.86 -13.78 21.12
N ALA A 61 -23.67 -14.20 19.86
CA ALA A 61 -22.39 -14.09 19.18
C ALA A 61 -21.90 -12.63 19.31
N PRO A 62 -20.60 -12.39 19.61
CA PRO A 62 -20.08 -11.04 19.67
C PRO A 62 -20.37 -10.36 18.33
N GLU A 63 -21.04 -9.21 18.38
CA GLU A 63 -21.24 -8.32 17.23
C GLU A 63 -19.88 -8.15 16.54
N LYS A 64 -19.70 -8.77 15.37
CA LYS A 64 -18.43 -8.68 14.64
C LYS A 64 -18.12 -7.22 14.44
N SER A 65 -16.95 -6.78 14.92
CA SER A 65 -16.52 -5.39 14.76
C SER A 65 -16.58 -4.98 13.27
N ARG A 66 -16.78 -3.70 12.98
CA ARG A 66 -16.83 -3.20 11.59
C ARG A 66 -15.59 -3.62 10.79
N GLU A 67 -14.44 -3.70 11.44
CA GLU A 67 -13.17 -4.15 10.90
C GLU A 67 -13.20 -5.66 10.58
N GLN A 68 -13.78 -6.48 11.47
CA GLN A 68 -13.93 -7.91 11.26
C GLN A 68 -14.89 -8.21 10.11
N GLN A 69 -15.95 -7.41 9.95
CA GLN A 69 -16.86 -7.51 8.80
C GLN A 69 -16.17 -7.15 7.49
N ARG A 70 -15.32 -6.11 7.49
CA ARG A 70 -14.52 -5.72 6.32
C ARG A 70 -13.51 -6.81 5.96
N PHE A 71 -12.81 -7.35 6.96
CA PHE A 71 -11.87 -8.44 6.80
C PHE A 71 -12.54 -9.68 6.20
N ALA A 72 -13.65 -10.13 6.78
CA ALA A 72 -14.41 -11.28 6.31
C ALA A 72 -15.02 -11.10 4.90
N ARG A 73 -15.05 -9.87 4.37
CA ARG A 73 -15.47 -9.59 2.99
C ARG A 73 -14.31 -9.70 2.00
N ALA A 74 -13.10 -9.42 2.47
CA ALA A 74 -11.86 -9.46 1.70
C ALA A 74 -11.28 -10.88 1.64
N ASP A 75 -11.26 -11.57 2.77
CA ASP A 75 -10.90 -12.99 2.91
C ASP A 75 -12.02 -13.86 2.30
N LYS A 76 -11.76 -14.42 1.11
CA LYS A 76 -12.75 -15.17 0.32
C LYS A 76 -12.73 -16.65 0.67
N ASP A 77 -11.55 -17.18 0.95
CA ASP A 77 -11.37 -18.59 1.32
C ASP A 77 -11.57 -18.86 2.83
N LYS A 78 -11.68 -17.79 3.64
CA LYS A 78 -11.90 -17.81 5.09
C LYS A 78 -10.74 -18.46 5.85
N ASP A 79 -9.53 -18.34 5.34
CA ASP A 79 -8.34 -18.88 5.99
C ASP A 79 -7.78 -17.96 7.11
N GLY A 80 -8.40 -16.79 7.31
CA GLY A 80 -7.99 -15.82 8.33
C GLY A 80 -6.81 -14.95 7.89
N LYS A 81 -6.44 -14.98 6.60
CA LYS A 81 -5.42 -14.15 5.97
C LYS A 81 -6.02 -13.51 4.72
N ILE A 82 -5.30 -12.55 4.15
CA ILE A 82 -5.68 -11.96 2.86
C ILE A 82 -4.48 -12.13 1.96
N THR A 83 -4.62 -12.96 0.94
CA THR A 83 -3.58 -13.15 -0.07
C THR A 83 -3.54 -11.98 -1.06
N LEU A 84 -2.42 -11.81 -1.76
CA LEU A 84 -2.29 -10.78 -2.80
C LEU A 84 -3.37 -10.96 -3.88
N GLU A 85 -3.63 -12.20 -4.28
CA GLU A 85 -4.66 -12.55 -5.26
C GLU A 85 -6.03 -12.02 -4.81
N GLU A 86 -6.44 -12.29 -3.57
CA GLU A 86 -7.73 -11.84 -3.02
C GLU A 86 -7.83 -10.31 -2.90
N LEU A 87 -6.70 -9.64 -2.63
CA LEU A 87 -6.65 -8.18 -2.61
C LEU A 87 -6.81 -7.57 -4.02
N PHE A 88 -6.23 -8.21 -5.06
CA PHE A 88 -6.26 -7.71 -6.44
C PHE A 88 -7.52 -8.11 -7.21
N GLN A 89 -8.15 -9.23 -6.89
CA GLN A 89 -9.40 -9.71 -7.51
C GLN A 89 -10.49 -8.63 -7.64
N PRO A 90 -10.89 -7.92 -6.56
CA PRO A 90 -11.90 -6.86 -6.68
C PRO A 90 -11.41 -5.68 -7.54
N ARG A 91 -10.11 -5.37 -7.52
CA ARG A 91 -9.52 -4.31 -8.35
C ARG A 91 -9.53 -4.67 -9.83
N ARG A 92 -9.25 -5.92 -10.19
CA ARG A 92 -9.34 -6.42 -11.57
C ARG A 92 -10.76 -6.33 -12.12
N LYS A 93 -11.75 -6.72 -11.33
CA LYS A 93 -13.18 -6.59 -11.71
C LYS A 93 -13.61 -5.15 -11.87
N ALA A 94 -13.15 -4.26 -10.98
CA ALA A 94 -13.43 -2.84 -11.09
C ALA A 94 -12.76 -2.22 -12.33
N PHE A 95 -11.51 -2.58 -12.60
CA PHE A 95 -10.78 -2.15 -13.79
C PHE A 95 -11.49 -2.57 -15.07
N ALA A 96 -11.84 -3.86 -15.20
CA ALA A 96 -12.57 -4.37 -16.37
C ALA A 96 -13.97 -3.78 -16.54
N LYS A 97 -14.56 -3.18 -15.49
CA LYS A 97 -15.82 -2.45 -15.58
C LYS A 97 -15.63 -1.02 -16.08
N LEU A 98 -14.47 -0.42 -15.83
CA LEU A 98 -14.15 0.96 -16.26
C LEU A 98 -13.55 0.99 -17.66
N ASP A 99 -12.76 -0.02 -18.02
CA ASP A 99 -12.16 -0.20 -19.35
C ASP A 99 -13.25 -0.66 -20.32
N ALA A 100 -13.93 0.30 -20.95
CA ALA A 100 -15.06 0.04 -21.83
C ALA A 100 -14.58 -0.34 -23.24
N ASN A 101 -13.41 0.15 -23.64
CA ASN A 101 -12.83 -0.10 -24.95
C ASN A 101 -12.01 -1.42 -25.01
N GLY A 102 -11.66 -2.00 -23.86
CA GLY A 102 -10.94 -3.26 -23.75
C GLY A 102 -9.46 -3.17 -24.13
N ASP A 103 -8.87 -1.99 -24.07
CA ASP A 103 -7.47 -1.76 -24.45
C ASP A 103 -6.45 -2.05 -23.33
N GLY A 104 -6.94 -2.41 -22.13
CA GLY A 104 -6.13 -2.72 -20.98
C GLY A 104 -5.54 -1.49 -20.29
N ARG A 105 -6.04 -0.30 -20.59
CA ARG A 105 -5.70 0.99 -19.97
C ARG A 105 -7.00 1.69 -19.58
N LEU A 106 -6.88 2.75 -18.78
CA LEU A 106 -8.02 3.61 -18.46
C LEU A 106 -7.71 5.01 -18.96
N ALA A 107 -8.51 5.47 -19.91
CA ALA A 107 -8.52 6.88 -20.30
C ALA A 107 -9.11 7.74 -19.17
N PHE A 108 -8.83 9.05 -19.20
CA PHE A 108 -9.36 9.98 -18.21
C PHE A 108 -10.90 9.96 -18.16
N GLU A 109 -11.56 9.87 -19.31
CA GLU A 109 -13.01 9.84 -19.45
C GLU A 109 -13.60 8.56 -18.81
N GLU A 110 -12.98 7.41 -19.07
CA GLU A 110 -13.36 6.11 -18.49
C GLU A 110 -13.18 6.12 -16.96
N TRP A 111 -12.08 6.69 -16.47
CA TRP A 111 -11.83 6.82 -15.04
C TRP A 111 -12.81 7.80 -14.35
N ALA A 112 -13.13 8.92 -15.00
CA ALA A 112 -14.03 9.94 -14.46
C ALA A 112 -15.49 9.47 -14.39
N SER A 113 -15.93 8.64 -15.35
CA SER A 113 -17.31 8.12 -15.43
C SER A 113 -17.75 7.37 -14.16
N GLY A 114 -16.87 6.54 -13.58
CA GLY A 114 -17.20 5.78 -12.37
C GLY A 114 -17.33 6.63 -11.10
N THR A 115 -16.86 7.87 -11.17
CA THR A 115 -16.84 8.83 -10.06
C THR A 115 -18.08 9.72 -10.13
N SER A 116 -18.42 10.25 -11.31
CA SER A 116 -19.61 11.10 -11.51
C SER A 116 -20.92 10.37 -11.22
N GLU A 117 -21.06 9.10 -11.63
CA GLU A 117 -22.29 8.33 -11.39
C GLU A 117 -22.54 8.07 -9.89
N LYS A 118 -21.46 7.88 -9.11
CA LYS A 118 -21.56 7.71 -7.66
C LYS A 118 -21.89 9.02 -6.95
N PHE A 119 -21.32 10.14 -7.40
CA PHE A 119 -21.63 11.46 -6.86
C PHE A 119 -23.07 11.89 -7.21
N ALA A 120 -23.51 11.66 -8.44
CA ALA A 120 -24.90 11.93 -8.85
C ALA A 120 -25.91 11.10 -8.04
N LYS A 121 -25.60 9.83 -7.74
CA LYS A 121 -26.44 9.00 -6.88
C LYS A 121 -26.43 9.45 -5.41
N ALA A 122 -25.32 10.01 -4.92
CA ALA A 122 -25.23 10.51 -3.55
C ALA A 122 -25.98 11.83 -3.34
N ASP A 123 -26.03 12.69 -4.37
CA ASP A 123 -26.75 13.98 -4.33
C ASP A 123 -28.27 13.84 -4.55
N GLY A 124 -28.74 12.71 -5.08
CA GLY A 124 -30.15 12.47 -5.35
C GLY A 124 -31.04 12.18 -4.13
N ASP A 125 -30.44 11.97 -2.96
CA ASP A 125 -31.14 11.66 -1.69
C ASP A 125 -31.46 12.91 -0.84
N ARG A 126 -31.70 14.07 -1.50
CA ARG A 126 -31.98 15.35 -0.84
C ARG A 126 -33.43 15.81 -0.98
#